data_AF-A0AAW5SRD6-F1
#
_entry.id   AF-A0AAW5SRD6-F1
#
_cell.length_a   1.000
_cell.length_b   1.000
_cell.length_c   1.000
_cell.angle_alpha   90.00
_cell.angle_beta   90.00
_cell.angle_gamma   90.00
#
_symmetry.space_group_name_H-M   'P 1'
#
loop_
_entity.id
_entity.type
_entity.pdbx_description
1 polymer ?
#
loop_
_entity_poly.entity_id
_entity_poly.type
_entity_poly.pdbx_seq_one_letter_code
_entity_poly.pdbx_strand_id
1 'polypeptide(L)' 'MIIDTDGPQLLSNEPYNAGVAPVAVVVRRESDPTRLLLGFPSAGYFVELGLDGLGRIISETLVGPKVIFQRRLVYRD' A
#
# COMPACT_ATOMS: atom_id res chain seq x y z
N MET A 1 14.51 -11.63 -0.31
CA MET A 1 14.15 -11.91 -1.72
C MET A 1 13.73 -10.60 -2.35
N ILE A 2 14.33 -10.23 -3.48
CA ILE A 2 13.92 -9.05 -4.27
C ILE A 2 12.99 -9.58 -5.35
N ILE A 3 11.80 -8.99 -5.46
CA ILE A 3 10.82 -9.30 -6.51
C ILE A 3 10.79 -8.09 -7.42
N ASP A 4 11.05 -8.30 -8.71
CA ASP A 4 10.87 -7.24 -9.70
C ASP A 4 9.37 -7.12 -9.99
N THR A 5 8.85 -5.89 -9.95
CA THR A 5 7.43 -5.62 -10.15
C THR A 5 7.24 -4.22 -10.72
N ASP A 6 6.24 -4.07 -11.59
CA ASP A 6 5.82 -2.77 -12.11
C ASP A 6 4.48 -2.34 -11.50
N GLY A 7 4.07 -1.10 -11.80
CA GLY A 7 2.80 -0.55 -11.32
C GLY A 7 1.59 -1.42 -11.70
N PRO A 8 1.40 -1.79 -12.97
CA PRO A 8 0.31 -2.65 -13.40
C PRO A 8 0.24 -4.00 -12.65
N GLN A 9 1.37 -4.67 -12.45
CA GLN A 9 1.42 -5.93 -11.69
C GLN A 9 1.07 -5.74 -10.22
N LEU A 10 1.51 -4.64 -9.59
CA LEU A 10 1.11 -4.33 -8.22
C LEU A 10 -0.41 -4.16 -8.13
N LEU A 11 -1.00 -3.42 -9.07
CA LEU A 11 -2.44 -3.12 -9.11
C LEU A 11 -3.31 -4.32 -9.52
N SER A 12 -2.74 -5.33 -10.19
CA SER A 12 -3.48 -6.54 -10.57
C SER A 12 -3.69 -7.53 -9.41
N ASN A 13 -3.06 -7.30 -8.26
CA ASN A 13 -3.14 -8.16 -7.08
C ASN A 13 -4.16 -7.67 -6.05
N GLU A 14 -4.61 -8.57 -5.17
CA GLU A 14 -5.41 -8.19 -4.01
C GLU A 14 -4.60 -7.22 -3.11
N PRO A 15 -5.24 -6.15 -2.61
CA PRO A 15 -6.67 -5.84 -2.65
C PRO A 15 -7.02 -4.83 -3.76
N TYR A 16 -6.02 -4.40 -4.55
CA TYR A 16 -6.13 -3.32 -5.54
C TYR A 16 -6.99 -3.70 -6.75
N ASN A 17 -7.06 -4.98 -7.07
CA ASN A 17 -7.86 -5.52 -8.16
C ASN A 17 -9.35 -5.68 -7.84
N ALA A 18 -9.83 -5.22 -6.66
CA ALA A 18 -11.21 -5.40 -6.22
C ALA A 18 -12.27 -4.65 -7.07
N GLY A 19 -11.84 -3.80 -8.01
CA GLY A 19 -12.74 -3.03 -8.88
C GLY A 19 -13.53 -1.92 -8.17
N VAL A 20 -13.29 -1.72 -6.89
CA VAL A 20 -13.91 -0.70 -6.04
C VAL A 20 -12.81 0.15 -5.43
N ALA A 21 -12.96 1.48 -5.49
CA ALA A 21 -12.02 2.39 -4.87
C ALA A 21 -12.00 2.21 -3.35
N PRO A 22 -10.81 2.17 -2.71
CA PRO A 22 -10.73 2.08 -1.26
C PRO A 22 -11.18 3.37 -0.58
N VAL A 23 -11.59 3.26 0.67
CA VAL A 23 -11.68 4.41 1.57
C VAL A 23 -10.26 4.80 1.97
N ALA A 24 -9.86 6.04 1.70
CA ALA A 24 -8.50 6.50 1.90
C ALA A 24 -8.42 7.62 2.95
N VAL A 25 -7.50 7.50 3.90
CA VAL A 25 -7.20 8.52 4.91
C VAL A 25 -5.70 8.81 4.92
N VAL A 26 -5.33 10.08 4.80
CA VAL A 26 -3.94 10.51 4.91
C VAL A 26 -3.64 10.88 6.37
N VAL A 27 -2.58 10.30 6.92
CA VAL A 27 -2.07 10.62 8.25
C VAL A 27 -0.71 11.31 8.08
N ARG A 28 -0.65 12.56 8.55
CA ARG A 28 0.58 13.36 8.60
C ARG A 28 0.93 13.61 10.07
N ARG A 29 2.16 13.33 10.47
CA ARG A 29 2.74 13.75 11.75
C ARG A 29 4.05 14.46 11.46
N GLU A 30 4.36 15.53 12.18
CA GLU A 30 5.50 16.41 11.88
C GLU A 30 6.86 15.70 11.76
N SER A 31 7.03 14.54 12.40
CA SER A 31 8.29 13.78 12.40
C SER A 31 8.22 12.41 11.72
N ASP A 32 7.07 12.02 11.18
CA ASP A 32 6.89 10.71 10.53
C ASP A 32 6.73 10.86 9.00
N PRO A 33 7.17 9.86 8.21
CA PRO A 33 6.78 9.76 6.81
C PRO A 33 5.26 9.84 6.65
N THR A 34 4.80 10.46 5.57
CA THR A 34 3.36 10.53 5.28
C THR A 34 2.81 9.11 5.13
N ARG A 35 1.72 8.82 5.82
CA ARG A 35 1.04 7.52 5.73
C ARG A 35 -0.30 7.67 5.02
N LEU A 36 -0.62 6.72 4.17
CA LEU A 36 -1.93 6.57 3.56
C LEU A 36 -2.56 5.26 4.02
N LEU A 37 -3.65 5.37 4.76
CA LEU A 37 -4.43 4.24 5.25
C LEU A 37 -5.56 3.98 4.26
N LEU A 38 -5.62 2.77 3.71
CA LEU A 38 -6.63 2.32 2.77
C LEU A 38 -7.47 1.23 3.41
N GLY A 39 -8.79 1.40 3.41
CA GLY A 39 -9.76 0.36 3.73
C GLY A 39 -10.44 -0.13 2.47
N PHE A 40 -10.49 -1.45 2.27
CA PHE A 40 -11.23 -2.12 1.21
C PHE A 40 -12.42 -2.88 1.83
N PRO A 41 -13.57 -2.22 2.11
CA PRO A 41 -14.62 -2.79 2.95
C PRO A 41 -15.24 -4.06 2.37
N SER A 42 -15.39 -4.13 1.04
CA SER A 42 -15.94 -5.30 0.34
C SER A 42 -15.05 -6.54 0.43
N ALA A 43 -13.75 -6.35 0.62
CA ALA A 43 -12.76 -7.43 0.63
C ALA A 43 -12.23 -7.74 2.04
N GLY A 44 -12.54 -6.91 3.04
CA GLY A 44 -12.04 -7.08 4.41
C GLY A 44 -10.53 -6.88 4.54
N TYR A 45 -9.94 -6.05 3.68
CA TYR A 45 -8.51 -5.72 3.68
C TYR A 45 -8.26 -4.29 4.14
N PHE A 46 -7.15 -4.12 4.86
CA PHE A 46 -6.61 -2.82 5.23
C PHE A 46 -5.17 -2.73 4.74
N VAL A 47 -4.79 -1.58 4.21
CA VAL A 47 -3.42 -1.33 3.76
C VAL A 47 -2.91 -0.03 4.38
N GLU A 48 -1.74 -0.11 4.99
CA GLU A 48 -0.96 1.06 5.39
C GLU A 48 0.18 1.25 4.38
N LEU A 49 0.16 2.38 3.68
CA LEU A 49 1.22 2.81 2.78
C LEU A 49 2.05 3.90 3.43
N GLY A 50 3.37 3.74 3.38
CA GLY A 50 4.33 4.81 3.69
C GLY A 50 4.77 5.48 2.41
N LEU A 51 4.75 6.82 2.40
CA LEU A 51 5.14 7.64 1.26
C LEU A 51 6.43 8.39 1.55
N ASP A 52 7.28 8.55 0.54
CA ASP A 52 8.45 9.45 0.60
C ASP A 52 8.07 10.92 0.33
N GLY A 53 9.06 11.81 0.37
CA GLY A 53 8.86 13.25 0.11
C GLY A 53 8.40 13.59 -1.31
N LEU A 54 8.44 12.63 -2.25
CA LEU A 54 7.95 12.76 -3.62
C LEU A 54 6.55 12.14 -3.78
N GLY A 55 5.98 11.59 -2.71
CA GLY A 55 4.69 10.90 -2.73
C GLY A 55 4.76 9.47 -3.29
N ARG A 56 5.95 8.90 -3.48
CA ARG A 56 6.12 7.52 -3.94
C ARG A 56 5.92 6.55 -2.79
N ILE A 57 5.34 5.38 -3.08
CA ILE A 57 5.10 4.34 -2.08
C ILE A 57 6.44 3.66 -1.76
N ILE A 58 6.91 3.76 -0.52
CA ILE A 58 8.18 3.15 -0.08
C ILE A 58 7.99 1.94 0.84
N SER A 59 6.83 1.83 1.48
CA SER A 59 6.48 0.68 2.31
C SER A 59 5.00 0.39 2.23
N GLU A 60 4.65 -0.90 2.30
CA GLU A 60 3.28 -1.37 2.39
C GLU A 60 3.18 -2.42 3.49
N THR A 61 2.20 -2.24 4.38
CA THR A 61 1.70 -3.31 5.24
C THR A 61 0.26 -3.60 4.84
N LEU A 62 -0.01 -4.81 4.41
CA LEU A 62 -1.35 -5.27 4.12
C LEU A 62 -1.81 -6.25 5.19
N VAL A 63 -3.01 -6.00 5.71
CA VAL A 63 -3.70 -6.85 6.68
C VAL A 63 -4.98 -7.34 6.04
N GLY A 64 -5.04 -8.65 5.80
CA GLY A 64 -6.21 -9.33 5.28
C GLY A 64 -6.80 -10.31 6.29
N PRO A 65 -7.91 -10.97 5.95
CA PRO A 65 -8.59 -11.88 6.86
C PRO A 65 -7.75 -13.08 7.33
N LYS A 66 -6.75 -13.49 6.53
CA LYS A 66 -5.95 -14.70 6.78
C LYS A 66 -4.44 -14.45 6.75
N VAL A 67 -4.02 -13.28 6.28
CA VAL A 67 -2.61 -13.00 6.00
C VAL A 67 -2.27 -11.58 6.41
N ILE A 68 -1.04 -11.41 6.90
CA ILE A 68 -0.38 -10.12 7.03
C ILE A 68 0.90 -10.23 6.22
N PHE A 69 1.14 -9.27 5.33
CA PHE A 69 2.43 -9.17 4.68
C PHE A 69 2.93 -7.74 4.69
N GLN A 70 4.25 -7.62 4.66
CA GLN A 70 4.95 -6.35 4.61
C GLN A 70 5.93 -6.37 3.45
N ARG A 71 6.02 -5.28 2.70
CA ARG A 71 7.03 -5.10 1.67
C ARG A 71 7.54 -3.67 1.63
N ARG A 72 8.78 -3.56 1.18
CA ARG A 72 9.46 -2.29 0.92
C ARG A 72 9.64 -2.16 -0.59
N LEU A 73 9.25 -1.02 -1.14
CA LEU A 73 9.43 -0.73 -2.56
C LEU A 73 10.69 0.12 -2.73
N VAL A 74 11.50 -0.26 -3.70
CA VAL A 74 12.74 0.43 -4.04
C VAL A 74 12.65 0.80 -5.51
N TYR A 75 12.69 2.10 -5.78
CA TYR A 75 12.73 2.63 -7.14
C TYR A 75 14.18 2.63 -7.60
N ARG A 76 14.44 2.05 -8.77
CA ARG A 76 15.72 2.18 -9.46
C ARG A 76 15.65 3.43 -10.34
N ASP A 77 16.76 4.16 -10.40
CA ASP A 77 16.94 5.27 -11.32
C ASP A 77 17.06 4.79 -12.77
#